data_AF-A0A258YMB7-F1
#
_entry.id   AF-A0A258YMB7-F1
#
_cell.length_a   1.000
_cell.length_b   1.000
_cell.length_c   1.000
_cell.angle_alpha   90.00
_cell.angle_beta   90.00
_cell.angle_gamma   90.00
#
_symmetry.space_group_name_H-M   'P 1'
#
loop_
_entity.id
_entity.type
_entity.pdbx_description
1 polymer ?
#
loop_
_entity_poly.entity_id
_entity_poly.type
_entity_poly.pdbx_seq_one_letter_code
_entity_poly.pdbx_strand_id
1 'polypeptide(L)'
;MLNFEDDFTPATQPVNVPSFLRNDAAPVGADVADEPAPQTQRVRASDKRIINGSTDVNQLVPFKYKWAWEKYLAGCANHWMPQEVNMSRDI
;
A
#
# COMPACT_ATOMS: atom_id res chain seq x y z
N MET A 1 -5.13 3.81 23.98
CA MET A 1 -5.34 4.78 22.89
C MET A 1 -3.95 5.25 22.49
N LEU A 2 -3.51 4.97 21.27
CA LEU A 2 -2.19 5.40 20.81
C LEU A 2 -2.29 6.86 20.37
N ASN A 3 -1.51 7.72 21.01
CA ASN A 3 -1.41 9.15 20.73
C ASN A 3 -0.57 9.36 19.46
N PHE A 4 -0.98 10.31 18.62
CA PHE A 4 -0.46 10.54 17.25
C PHE A 4 0.43 11.78 17.13
N GLU A 5 1.08 12.23 18.21
CA GLU A 5 1.85 13.48 18.24
C GLU A 5 3.30 13.28 18.71
N ASP A 6 4.05 12.37 18.07
CA ASP A 6 5.52 12.39 18.16
C ASP A 6 6.12 12.68 16.78
N ASP A 7 6.77 13.83 16.70
CA ASP A 7 7.42 14.46 15.54
C ASP A 7 8.33 13.49 14.77
N PHE A 8 7.97 13.22 13.52
CA PHE A 8 8.85 12.58 12.55
C PHE A 8 9.85 13.63 12.03
N THR A 9 11.01 13.73 12.66
CA THR A 9 12.16 14.42 12.05
C THR A 9 12.93 13.40 11.21
N PRO A 10 12.88 13.42 9.86
CA PRO A 10 13.59 12.44 9.06
C PRO A 10 15.09 12.76 9.08
N ALA A 11 15.86 12.04 9.88
CA ALA A 11 17.31 12.04 9.77
C ALA A 11 17.72 11.41 8.43
N THR A 12 18.24 12.23 7.50
CA THR A 12 18.78 11.78 6.22
C THR A 12 20.16 11.15 6.44
N GLN A 13 20.21 9.84 6.66
CA GLN A 13 21.46 9.07 6.63
C GLN A 13 21.72 8.64 5.17
N PRO A 14 22.89 8.95 4.58
CA PRO A 14 23.21 8.48 3.23
C PRO A 14 23.44 6.96 3.26
N VAL A 15 22.53 6.21 2.65
CA VAL A 15 22.71 4.77 2.44
C VAL A 15 23.81 4.56 1.41
N ASN A 16 24.94 3.99 1.83
CA ASN A 16 26.01 3.62 0.91
C ASN A 16 25.63 2.35 0.16
N VAL A 17 25.11 2.52 -1.07
CA VAL A 17 24.73 1.39 -1.93
C VAL A 17 25.98 0.84 -2.63
N PRO A 18 26.23 -0.48 -2.58
CA PRO A 18 27.37 -1.09 -3.25
C PRO A 18 27.40 -0.81 -4.75
N SER A 19 28.59 -0.54 -5.30
CA SER A 19 28.79 -0.06 -6.68
C SER A 19 28.20 -0.98 -7.77
N PHE A 20 28.05 -2.28 -7.50
CA PHE A 20 27.48 -3.24 -8.45
C PHE A 20 25.95 -3.19 -8.57
N LEU A 21 25.26 -2.45 -7.70
CA LEU A 21 23.82 -2.15 -7.82
C LEU A 21 23.57 -0.78 -8.46
N ARG A 22 24.63 -0.05 -8.83
CA ARG A 22 24.56 1.27 -9.45
C ARG A 22 24.43 1.08 -10.97
N ASN A 23 23.26 1.35 -11.51
CA ASN A 23 23.07 1.40 -12.96
C ASN A 23 23.57 2.76 -13.45
N ASP A 24 24.83 2.84 -13.90
CA ASP A 24 25.45 4.05 -14.45
C ASP A 24 24.97 4.32 -15.89
N ALA A 25 23.66 4.48 -16.07
CA ALA A 25 23.10 5.07 -17.27
C ALA A 25 23.18 6.59 -17.16
N ALA A 26 23.99 7.21 -18.01
CA ALA A 26 24.14 8.67 -18.11
C ALA A 26 22.78 9.35 -18.32
N PRO A 27 22.54 10.55 -17.75
CA PRO A 27 21.28 11.26 -17.94
C PRO A 27 21.27 11.87 -19.35
N VAL A 28 20.61 11.22 -20.28
CA VAL A 28 20.17 11.88 -21.51
C VAL A 28 19.02 12.80 -21.09
N GLY A 29 19.27 14.11 -21.16
CA GLY A 29 18.28 15.13 -20.93
C GLY A 29 17.06 14.87 -21.80
N ALA A 30 15.94 14.61 -21.13
CA ALA A 30 14.62 14.73 -21.70
C ALA A 30 13.91 15.71 -20.78
N ASP A 31 13.56 16.86 -21.34
CA ASP A 31 12.59 17.79 -20.79
C ASP A 31 11.30 17.02 -20.55
N VAL A 32 11.17 16.44 -19.36
CA VAL A 32 9.89 15.88 -18.90
C VAL A 32 9.05 17.11 -18.61
N ALA A 33 8.27 17.51 -19.61
CA ALA A 33 7.16 18.42 -19.41
C ALA A 33 6.44 17.95 -18.15
N ASP A 34 6.31 18.85 -17.18
CA ASP A 34 5.57 18.68 -15.94
C ASP A 34 4.11 18.39 -16.34
N GLU A 35 3.82 17.12 -16.64
CA GLU A 35 2.48 16.66 -16.92
C GLU A 35 1.73 16.87 -15.61
N PRO A 36 0.68 17.71 -15.59
CA PRO A 36 0.02 18.06 -14.35
C PRO A 36 -0.42 16.76 -13.69
N ALA A 37 0.09 16.51 -12.48
CA ALA A 37 -0.20 15.31 -11.72
C ALA A 37 -1.72 15.06 -11.77
N PRO A 38 -2.17 13.83 -12.08
CA PRO A 38 -3.59 13.54 -12.25
C PRO A 38 -4.32 14.02 -11.02
N GLN A 39 -5.20 15.01 -11.20
CA GLN A 39 -5.93 15.61 -10.08
C GLN A 39 -6.80 14.53 -9.45
N THR A 40 -6.35 14.00 -8.30
CA THR A 40 -7.07 12.96 -7.57
C THR A 40 -8.32 13.55 -6.96
N GLN A 41 -9.44 13.45 -7.68
CA GLN A 41 -10.74 13.85 -7.17
C GLN A 41 -11.17 12.87 -6.06
N ARG A 42 -11.84 13.39 -5.02
CA ARG A 42 -12.42 12.55 -3.97
C ARG A 42 -13.46 11.61 -4.56
N VAL A 43 -13.32 10.31 -4.28
CA VAL A 43 -14.26 9.28 -4.74
C VAL A 43 -15.57 9.32 -3.95
N ARG A 44 -16.71 9.18 -4.63
CA ARG A 44 -18.03 9.03 -4.00
C ARG A 44 -18.37 7.55 -3.79
N ALA A 45 -19.03 7.24 -2.68
CA ALA A 45 -19.41 5.86 -2.35
C ALA A 45 -20.43 5.28 -3.35
N SER A 46 -21.34 6.09 -3.89
CA SER A 46 -22.36 5.66 -4.86
C SER A 46 -21.75 5.09 -6.14
N ASP A 47 -20.61 5.62 -6.55
CA ASP A 47 -20.05 5.44 -7.89
C ASP A 47 -19.18 4.18 -7.97
N LYS A 48 -18.67 3.69 -6.84
CA LYS A 48 -17.91 2.43 -6.75
C LYS A 48 -18.72 1.24 -7.28
N ARG A 49 -18.07 0.34 -8.03
CA ARG A 49 -18.64 -0.93 -8.54
C ARG A 49 -17.65 -2.07 -8.26
N ILE A 50 -18.14 -3.28 -8.07
CA ILE A 50 -17.29 -4.48 -7.86
C ILE A 50 -16.55 -4.83 -9.15
N ILE A 51 -17.22 -4.71 -10.29
CA ILE A 51 -16.70 -5.06 -11.61
C ILE A 51 -16.90 -3.85 -12.52
N ASN A 52 -15.93 -3.57 -13.39
CA ASN A 52 -15.97 -2.51 -14.40
C ASN A 52 -16.30 -1.11 -13.83
N GLY A 53 -15.81 -0.79 -12.63
CA GLY A 53 -15.93 0.55 -12.04
C GLY A 53 -14.89 1.52 -12.61
N SER A 54 -15.27 2.79 -12.76
CA SER A 54 -14.39 3.85 -13.30
C SER A 54 -13.82 4.79 -12.22
N THR A 55 -14.18 4.57 -10.94
CA THR A 55 -13.67 5.35 -9.82
C THR A 55 -12.23 4.97 -9.48
N ASP A 56 -11.43 5.93 -8.99
CA ASP A 56 -10.07 5.68 -8.51
C ASP A 56 -10.03 4.57 -7.43
N VAL A 57 -9.28 3.50 -7.72
CA VAL A 57 -9.16 2.28 -6.91
C VAL A 57 -8.10 2.39 -5.81
N ASN A 58 -7.18 3.36 -5.92
CA ASN A 58 -6.12 3.55 -4.93
C ASN A 58 -6.64 4.29 -3.67
N GLN A 59 -7.85 4.85 -3.73
CA GLN A 59 -8.52 5.49 -2.60
C GLN A 59 -9.45 4.51 -1.86
N LEU A 60 -9.00 4.04 -0.69
CA LEU A 60 -9.74 3.08 0.12
C LEU A 60 -11.11 3.63 0.57
N VAL A 61 -11.15 4.88 1.03
CA VAL A 61 -12.36 5.55 1.50
C VAL A 61 -13.06 6.34 0.38
N PRO A 62 -14.39 6.48 0.41
CA PRO A 62 -15.34 5.89 1.35
C PRO A 62 -15.64 4.41 1.05
N PHE A 63 -16.00 3.65 2.08
CA PHE A 63 -16.39 2.25 1.97
C PHE A 63 -17.85 2.09 1.49
N LYS A 64 -18.04 1.52 0.29
CA LYS A 64 -19.36 1.11 -0.22
C LYS A 64 -19.77 -0.29 0.26
N TYR A 65 -18.86 -1.26 0.15
CA TYR A 65 -19.12 -2.67 0.43
C TYR A 65 -18.63 -3.03 1.83
N LYS A 66 -19.44 -2.74 2.85
CA LYS A 66 -19.09 -2.94 4.27
C LYS A 66 -18.83 -4.41 4.61
N TRP A 67 -19.57 -5.34 4.00
CA TRP A 67 -19.35 -6.78 4.17
C TRP A 67 -17.92 -7.20 3.80
N ALA A 68 -17.32 -6.60 2.76
CA ALA A 68 -15.98 -6.96 2.32
C ALA A 68 -14.94 -6.49 3.34
N TRP A 69 -15.15 -5.32 3.92
CA TRP A 69 -14.32 -4.80 5.01
C TRP A 69 -14.42 -5.66 6.27
N GLU A 70 -15.61 -6.09 6.66
CA GLU A 70 -15.81 -7.01 7.78
C GLU A 70 -15.11 -8.35 7.55
N LYS A 71 -15.16 -8.88 6.32
CA LYS A 71 -14.44 -10.11 5.96
C LYS A 71 -12.92 -9.94 6.01
N TYR A 72 -12.40 -8.79 5.57
CA TYR A 72 -10.97 -8.47 5.71
C TYR A 72 -10.54 -8.47 7.18
N LEU A 73 -11.26 -7.77 8.06
CA LEU A 73 -10.95 -7.73 9.49
C LEU A 73 -11.07 -9.11 10.15
N ALA A 74 -12.09 -9.89 9.79
CA ALA A 74 -12.23 -11.26 10.26
C ALA A 74 -11.03 -12.13 9.82
N GLY A 75 -10.54 -11.97 8.59
CA GLY A 75 -9.33 -12.65 8.12
C GLY A 75 -8.09 -12.26 8.94
N CYS A 76 -7.90 -10.96 9.19
CA CYS A 76 -6.80 -10.47 10.02
C CYS A 76 -6.83 -11.05 11.45
N ALA A 77 -8.03 -11.21 12.03
CA ALA A 77 -8.19 -11.77 13.37
C ALA A 77 -7.95 -13.28 13.45
N ASN A 78 -7.95 -13.98 12.32
CA ASN A 78 -7.77 -15.44 12.22
C ASN A 78 -6.41 -15.81 11.58
N HIS A 79 -5.37 -14.98 11.79
CA HIS A 79 -4.01 -15.31 11.35
C HIS A 79 -3.48 -16.55 12.10
N TRP A 80 -2.95 -17.52 11.36
CA TRP A 80 -2.27 -18.71 11.91
C TRP A 80 -1.09 -19.08 11.01
N MET A 81 -0.12 -19.78 11.59
CA MET A 81 1.07 -20.28 10.89
C MET A 81 1.11 -21.82 10.94
N PRO A 82 1.44 -22.52 9.84
CA PRO A 82 1.49 -23.99 9.83
C PRO A 82 2.37 -24.63 10.90
N GLN A 83 3.45 -23.94 11.29
CA GLN A 83 4.38 -24.39 12.32
C GLN A 83 3.78 -24.38 13.75
N GLU A 84 2.61 -23.76 13.94
CA GLU A 84 1.88 -23.75 15.21
C GLU A 84 1.23 -25.10 15.53
N VAL A 85 1.12 -26.02 14.56
CA VAL A 85 0.56 -27.36 14.76
C VAL A 85 1.68 -28.40 14.79
N ASN A 86 1.78 -29.15 15.90
CA ASN A 86 2.78 -30.19 16.06
C ASN A 86 2.44 -31.45 15.25
N MET A 87 3.44 -31.99 14.54
CA MET A 87 3.29 -33.16 13.66
C MET A 87 3.83 -34.47 14.27
N SER A 88 4.28 -34.51 15.53
CA SER A 88 4.99 -35.68 16.09
C SER A 88 4.13 -36.94 16.23
N ARG A 89 2.80 -36.83 16.22
CA ARG A 89 1.86 -37.96 16.23
C ARG A 89 1.48 -38.43 14.82
N ASP A 90 1.55 -37.53 13.85
CA ASP A 90 1.14 -37.76 12.46
C ASP A 90 2.29 -38.35 11.62
N ILE A 91 3.54 -38.06 11.99
CA ILE A 91 4.76 -38.72 11.50
C ILE A 91 4.85 -40.14 12.06
#